data_AF-A0A522Q2I2-F1
#
_entry.id   AF-A0A522Q2I2-F1
#
_cell.length_a   1.000
_cell.length_b   1.000
_cell.length_c   1.000
_cell.angle_alpha   90.00
_cell.angle_beta   90.00
_cell.angle_gamma   90.00
#
_symmetry.space_group_name_H-M   'P 1'
#
loop_
_entity.id
_entity.type
_entity.pdbx_description
1 polymer ?
#
loop_
_entity_poly.entity_id
_entity_poly.type
_entity_poly.pdbx_seq_one_letter_code
_entity_poly.pdbx_strand_id
1 'polypeptide(L)' 'MHFHDVPKAIPREILVGRDRIPPSQGVIPLRKVTAALSRIGYTGNLSTELFGAQYQNGNPQTVAQLYYKALQPFCGREKP' A
#
# COMPACT_ATOMS: atom_id res chain seq x y z
N MET A 1 10.14 -0.91 -1.91
CA MET A 1 9.22 -0.13 -2.78
C MET A 1 8.09 0.41 -1.92
N HIS A 2 7.69 1.68 -2.09
CA HIS A 2 6.62 2.29 -1.29
C HIS A 2 5.25 1.84 -1.81
N PHE A 3 4.43 1.31 -0.92
CA PHE A 3 3.19 0.65 -1.25
C PHE A 3 2.03 1.31 -0.49
N HIS A 4 1.01 1.72 -1.21
CA HIS A 4 -0.19 2.35 -0.66
C HIS A 4 -1.30 2.23 -1.70
N ASP A 5 -2.51 2.62 -1.31
CA ASP A 5 -3.63 2.76 -2.22
C ASP A 5 -4.20 4.18 -2.18
N VAL A 6 -5.18 4.45 -3.03
CA VAL A 6 -5.83 5.76 -3.14
C VAL A 6 -7.35 5.62 -3.31
N PRO A 7 -8.15 6.53 -2.71
CA PRO A 7 -9.60 6.46 -2.77
C PRO A 7 -10.13 6.73 -4.19
N LYS A 8 -11.20 6.03 -4.58
CA LYS A 8 -11.87 6.22 -5.87
C LYS A 8 -12.50 7.61 -6.04
N ALA A 9 -12.94 8.21 -4.94
CA ALA A 9 -13.74 9.43 -4.96
C ALA A 9 -12.93 10.71 -5.23
N ILE A 10 -11.60 10.64 -5.16
CA ILE A 10 -10.71 11.79 -5.35
C ILE A 10 -10.13 11.72 -6.77
N PRO A 11 -10.35 12.74 -7.62
CA PRO A 11 -9.70 12.84 -8.93
C PRO A 11 -8.18 12.75 -8.82
N ARG A 12 -7.55 12.07 -9.78
CA ARG A 12 -6.09 11.84 -9.78
C ARG A 12 -5.31 13.15 -9.71
N GLU A 13 -5.81 14.19 -10.37
CA GLU A 13 -5.16 15.48 -10.57
C GLU A 13 -5.02 16.28 -9.27
N ILE A 14 -5.88 16.00 -8.28
CA ILE A 14 -5.88 16.70 -6.98
C ILE A 14 -5.42 15.79 -5.83
N LEU A 15 -5.05 14.55 -6.13
CA LEU A 15 -4.66 13.57 -5.12
C LEU A 15 -3.31 13.93 -4.50
N VAL A 16 -3.26 13.97 -3.17
CA VAL A 16 -2.04 14.30 -2.42
C VAL A 16 -1.67 13.20 -1.42
N GLY A 17 -0.48 13.28 -0.83
CA GLY A 17 0.05 12.25 0.07
C GLY A 17 -0.87 11.92 1.25
N ARG A 18 -1.57 12.92 1.81
CA ARG A 18 -2.52 12.70 2.92
C ARG A 18 -3.72 11.85 2.55
N ASP A 19 -4.05 11.75 1.25
CA ASP A 19 -5.19 10.99 0.75
C ASP A 19 -4.87 9.50 0.58
N ARG A 20 -3.61 9.10 0.78
CA ARG A 20 -3.20 7.70 0.70
C ARG A 20 -3.88 6.88 1.78
N ILE A 21 -4.39 5.73 1.38
CA ILE A 21 -5.08 4.76 2.24
C ILE A 21 -4.36 3.40 2.20
N PRO A 22 -4.67 2.47 3.13
CA PRO A 22 -4.01 1.18 3.18
C PRO A 22 -4.21 0.38 1.87
N PRO A 23 -3.22 -0.44 1.47
CA PRO A 23 -3.35 -1.36 0.36
C PRO A 23 -4.66 -2.18 0.36
N SER A 24 -5.22 -2.42 -0.83
CA SER A 24 -6.48 -3.14 -1.07
C SER A 24 -7.77 -2.39 -0.74
N GLN A 25 -7.70 -1.11 -0.34
CA GLN A 25 -8.88 -0.30 -0.02
C GLN A 25 -9.22 0.73 -1.10
N GLY A 26 -8.43 0.80 -2.17
CA GLY A 26 -8.56 1.84 -3.19
C GLY A 26 -8.62 1.29 -4.61
N VAL A 27 -8.11 2.09 -5.55
CA VAL A 27 -8.23 1.86 -6.99
C VAL A 27 -6.92 1.53 -7.70
N ILE A 28 -5.77 1.54 -7.01
CA ILE A 28 -4.51 1.16 -7.64
C ILE A 28 -4.56 -0.35 -7.96
N PRO A 29 -4.18 -0.78 -9.17
CA PRO A 29 -4.16 -2.20 -9.52
C PRO A 29 -2.95 -2.92 -8.90
N LEU A 30 -2.91 -3.00 -7.57
CA LEU A 30 -1.75 -3.42 -6.78
C LEU A 30 -1.24 -4.83 -7.13
N ARG A 31 -2.12 -5.77 -7.49
CA ARG A 31 -1.69 -7.11 -7.98
C ARG A 31 -0.96 -7.06 -9.31
N LYS A 32 -1.33 -6.13 -10.22
CA LYS A 32 -0.60 -5.93 -11.47
C LYS A 32 0.78 -5.32 -11.19
N VAL A 33 0.87 -4.41 -10.21
CA VAL A 33 2.15 -3.83 -9.77
C VAL A 33 3.07 -4.91 -9.21
N THR A 34 2.61 -5.75 -8.29
CA THR A 34 3.45 -6.83 -7.73
C THR A 34 3.84 -7.88 -8.76
N ALA A 35 2.94 -8.24 -9.69
CA ALA A 35 3.28 -9.12 -10.80
C ALA A 35 4.36 -8.51 -11.73
N ALA A 36 4.28 -7.21 -12.00
CA ALA A 36 5.30 -6.52 -12.79
C ALA A 36 6.65 -6.47 -12.06
N LEU A 37 6.66 -6.20 -10.75
CA LEU A 37 7.86 -6.25 -9.91
C LEU A 37 8.51 -7.65 -9.93
N SER A 38 7.71 -8.70 -9.78
CA SER A 38 8.19 -10.08 -9.87
C SER A 38 8.80 -10.39 -11.25
N ARG A 39 8.16 -9.97 -12.34
CA ARG A 39 8.64 -10.18 -13.72
C ARG A 39 10.01 -9.55 -13.99
N ILE A 40 10.31 -8.41 -13.37
CA ILE A 40 11.62 -7.75 -13.50
C ILE A 40 12.65 -8.27 -12.48
N GLY A 41 12.31 -9.30 -11.70
CA GLY A 41 13.21 -9.89 -10.70
C GLY A 41 13.38 -9.05 -9.43
N TYR A 42 12.43 -8.15 -9.12
CA TYR A 42 12.50 -7.38 -7.87
C TYR A 42 12.27 -8.29 -6.65
N THR A 43 13.27 -8.37 -5.78
CA THR A 43 13.27 -9.19 -4.55
C THR A 43 13.22 -8.36 -3.26
N GLY A 44 13.13 -7.03 -3.38
CA GLY A 44 13.11 -6.13 -2.23
C GLY A 44 11.78 -6.10 -1.48
N ASN A 45 11.78 -5.43 -0.33
CA ASN A 45 10.61 -5.33 0.54
C ASN A 45 9.54 -4.37 0.00
N LEU A 46 8.27 -4.67 0.27
CA LEU A 46 7.16 -3.72 0.20
C LEU A 46 7.05 -2.97 1.53
N SER A 47 6.94 -1.65 1.48
CA SER A 47 6.85 -0.79 2.66
C SER A 47 5.61 0.09 2.58
N THR A 48 4.72 0.02 3.57
CA THR A 48 3.51 0.85 3.61
C THR A 48 3.83 2.29 3.99
N GLU A 49 3.37 3.26 3.20
CA GLU A 49 3.63 4.69 3.42
C GLU A 49 2.34 5.53 3.31
N LEU A 50 1.75 5.90 4.47
CA LEU A 50 0.53 6.71 4.56
C LEU A 50 0.75 7.99 5.40
N PHE A 51 0.03 9.06 5.03
CA PHE A 51 0.18 10.39 5.64
C PHE A 51 -1.12 11.01 6.16
N GLY A 52 -2.21 10.24 6.21
CA GLY A 52 -3.47 10.67 6.82
C GLY A 52 -3.32 10.98 8.30
N ALA A 53 -4.02 12.00 8.80
CA ALA A 53 -3.96 12.43 10.19
C ALA A 53 -4.30 11.29 11.18
N GLN A 54 -5.20 10.39 10.80
CA GLN A 54 -5.57 9.20 11.57
C GLN A 54 -4.40 8.23 11.80
N TYR A 55 -3.39 8.22 10.92
CA TYR A 55 -2.21 7.38 11.08
C TYR A 55 -1.11 8.10 11.84
N GLN A 56 -0.91 9.40 11.55
CA GLN A 56 0.11 10.24 12.20
C GLN A 56 -0.20 10.45 13.69
N ASN A 57 -1.47 10.64 14.03
CA ASN A 57 -1.92 10.85 15.41
C ASN A 57 -2.40 9.56 16.09
N GLY A 58 -2.34 8.42 15.39
CA GLY A 58 -2.80 7.14 15.90
C GLY A 58 -1.81 6.50 16.88
N ASN A 59 -2.28 5.53 17.66
CA ASN A 59 -1.40 4.73 18.50
C ASN A 59 -0.39 3.96 17.62
N PRO A 60 0.94 4.07 17.85
CA PRO A 60 1.94 3.49 16.95
C PRO A 60 1.82 1.98 16.76
N GLN A 61 1.52 1.23 17.81
CA GLN A 61 1.37 -0.22 17.73
C GLN A 61 0.17 -0.62 16.86
N THR A 62 -0.96 0.06 17.05
CA THR A 62 -2.18 -0.18 16.28
C THR A 62 -1.98 0.15 14.80
N VAL A 63 -1.33 1.29 14.51
CA VAL A 63 -1.02 1.72 13.14
C VAL A 63 -0.06 0.73 12.46
N ALA A 64 0.98 0.28 13.17
CA ALA A 64 1.92 -0.72 12.63
C ALA A 64 1.23 -2.05 12.31
N GLN A 65 0.33 -2.54 13.18
CA GLN A 65 -0.45 -3.74 12.93
C GLN A 65 -1.37 -3.61 11.71
N LEU A 66 -2.03 -2.45 11.57
CA LEU A 66 -2.83 -2.14 10.39
C LEU A 66 -2.00 -2.21 9.10
N TYR A 67 -0.81 -1.60 9.11
CA TYR A 67 0.08 -1.55 7.95
C TYR A 67 0.59 -2.94 7.58
N TYR A 68 1.00 -3.72 8.57
CA TYR A 68 1.47 -5.09 8.37
C TYR A 68 0.38 -5.97 7.75
N LYS A 69 -0.84 -5.93 8.33
CA LYS A 69 -1.99 -6.69 7.82
C LYS A 69 -2.35 -6.30 6.38
N ALA A 70 -2.29 -5.02 6.04
CA ALA A 70 -2.60 -4.54 4.70
C ALA A 70 -1.61 -5.04 3.63
N LEU A 71 -0.36 -5.33 3.99
CA LEU A 71 0.65 -5.85 3.05
C LEU A 71 0.56 -7.36 2.84
N GLN A 72 0.05 -8.12 3.81
CA GLN A 72 0.03 -9.60 3.76
C GLN A 72 -0.51 -10.17 2.43
N PRO A 73 -1.59 -9.66 1.81
CA PRO A 73 -2.12 -10.20 0.56
C PRO A 73 -1.17 -10.07 -0.65
N PHE A 74 -0.14 -9.24 -0.53
CA PHE A 74 0.85 -8.93 -1.57
C PHE A 74 2.23 -9.51 -1.26
N CYS A 75 2.44 -9.95 -0.02
CA CYS A 75 3.67 -10.54 0.47
C CYS A 75 3.49 -12.07 0.52
N GLY A 76 3.68 -12.72 -0.62
CA GLY A 76 3.60 -14.18 -0.73
C GLY A 76 4.17 -14.60 -2.07
N ARG A 77 5.23 -15.41 -2.03
CA ARG A 77 5.77 -16.05 -3.24
C ARG A 77 4.81 -17.16 -3.64
N GLU A 78 3.98 -16.95 -4.68
CA GLU A 78 3.67 -18.08 -5.55
C GLU A 78 4.97 -18.37 -6.32
N LYS A 79 5.75 -19.29 -5.78
CA LYS A 79 6.71 -20.03 -6.59
C LYS A 79 5.91 -21.09 -7.36
N PRO A 80 5.98 -21.15 -8.70
CA PRO A 80 5.87 -22.46 -9.35
C PRO A 80 7.03 -23.36 -8.90
#